data_AF-A0A7R8CFZ0-F1
#
_entry.id   AF-A0A7R8CFZ0-F1
#
_cell.length_a   1.000
_cell.length_b   1.000
_cell.length_c   1.000
_cell.angle_alpha   90.00
_cell.angle_beta   90.00
_cell.angle_gamma   90.00
#
_symmetry.space_group_name_H-M   'P 1'
#
loop_
_entity.id
_entity.type
_entity.pdbx_description
1 polymer ?
#
loop_
_entity_poly.entity_id
_entity_poly.type
_entity_poly.pdbx_seq_one_letter_code
_entity_poly.pdbx_strand_id
1 'polypeptide(L)'
;MVESVMKISSELAAQDGISSYDIDLKSQSVVVSSVQPTSDIKCLIESTGKRAVVVGSSGKTLQSGLSSAVAMLGGTIGSSINQKTIGVIRFTQVDDENCIIDGTIDGLSPGYHGLAVHESGDLSQGCNSLGGHYNPRNMRHGSPLDKERHVCSSRRSEPDDFGRGTSSSSSIDGNTGVKLACGIIARSSGLFQNSKRFCDCDGVSLWDERDKPLAGHGRNES
;
A
#
# COMPACT_ATOMS: atom_id res chain seq x y z
N MET A 1 -31.44 2.73 5.04
CA MET A 1 -30.61 1.68 4.40
C MET A 1 -30.54 1.87 2.89
N VAL A 2 -31.67 1.94 2.18
CA VAL A 2 -31.72 2.25 0.73
C VAL A 2 -31.08 3.61 0.38
N GLU A 3 -31.30 4.63 1.22
CA GLU A 3 -30.71 5.96 1.06
C GLU A 3 -29.16 5.95 1.09
N SER A 4 -28.56 5.03 1.85
CA SER A 4 -27.09 4.91 1.92
C SER A 4 -26.50 4.31 0.65
N VAL A 5 -27.20 3.37 0.02
CA VAL A 5 -26.80 2.82 -1.29
C VAL A 5 -26.89 3.89 -2.36
N MET A 6 -27.99 4.66 -2.38
CA MET A 6 -28.18 5.74 -3.35
C MET A 6 -27.09 6.81 -3.24
N LYS A 7 -26.69 7.19 -2.01
CA LYS A 7 -25.59 8.14 -1.78
C LYS A 7 -24.26 7.62 -2.33
N ILE A 8 -23.88 6.39 -1.98
CA ILE A 8 -22.62 5.79 -2.46
C ILE A 8 -22.65 5.62 -3.99
N SER A 9 -23.76 5.14 -4.55
CA SER A 9 -23.93 4.97 -5.99
C SER A 9 -23.84 6.30 -6.75
N SER A 10 -24.44 7.37 -6.21
CA SER A 10 -24.36 8.72 -6.79
C SER A 10 -22.92 9.24 -6.83
N GLU A 11 -22.18 9.11 -5.74
CA GLU A 11 -20.78 9.56 -5.67
C GLU A 11 -19.87 8.75 -6.61
N LEU A 12 -20.04 7.41 -6.64
CA LEU A 12 -19.26 6.54 -7.52
C LEU A 12 -19.58 6.77 -9.01
N ALA A 13 -20.85 7.03 -9.34
CA ALA A 13 -21.27 7.31 -10.73
C ALA A 13 -20.75 8.66 -11.24
N ALA A 14 -20.47 9.60 -10.35
CA ALA A 14 -19.98 10.93 -10.69
C ALA A 14 -18.46 10.97 -10.94
N GLN A 15 -17.72 9.89 -10.67
CA GLN A 15 -16.26 9.86 -10.78
C GLN A 15 -15.75 9.26 -12.08
N ASP A 16 -14.84 9.98 -12.72
CA ASP A 16 -14.12 9.50 -13.89
C ASP A 16 -13.16 8.37 -13.53
N GLY A 17 -13.06 7.36 -14.40
CA GLY A 17 -12.17 6.21 -14.21
C GLY A 17 -12.74 5.07 -13.34
N ILE A 18 -13.99 5.17 -12.89
CA ILE A 18 -14.76 4.03 -12.37
C ILE A 18 -15.50 3.37 -13.53
N SER A 19 -15.20 2.11 -13.80
CA SER A 19 -15.82 1.35 -14.90
C SER A 19 -17.15 0.71 -14.48
N SER A 20 -17.18 0.16 -13.27
CA SER A 20 -18.37 -0.46 -12.70
C SER A 20 -18.25 -0.58 -11.18
N TYR A 21 -19.39 -0.71 -10.52
CA TYR A 21 -19.45 -1.00 -9.09
C TYR A 21 -20.66 -1.89 -8.78
N ASP A 22 -20.52 -2.71 -7.73
CA ASP A 22 -21.57 -3.56 -7.19
C ASP A 22 -21.69 -3.32 -5.68
N ILE A 23 -22.91 -3.08 -5.20
CA ILE A 23 -23.18 -2.75 -3.80
C ILE A 23 -24.12 -3.81 -3.24
N ASP A 24 -23.61 -4.68 -2.38
CA ASP A 24 -24.40 -5.70 -1.71
C ASP A 24 -24.67 -5.31 -0.26
N LEU A 25 -25.93 -4.96 0.01
CA LEU A 25 -26.42 -4.63 1.34
C LEU A 25 -26.43 -5.81 2.32
N LYS A 26 -26.60 -7.05 1.83
CA LYS A 26 -26.66 -8.23 2.69
C LYS A 26 -25.29 -8.54 3.27
N SER A 27 -24.27 -8.49 2.42
CA SER A 27 -22.88 -8.68 2.87
C SER A 27 -22.26 -7.40 3.45
N GLN A 28 -22.87 -6.23 3.23
CA GLN A 28 -22.34 -4.90 3.54
C GLN A 28 -21.01 -4.64 2.81
N SER A 29 -20.96 -4.99 1.53
CA SER A 29 -19.76 -4.86 0.71
C SER A 29 -20.00 -3.98 -0.51
N VAL A 30 -18.93 -3.32 -0.97
CA VAL A 30 -18.90 -2.56 -2.21
C VAL A 30 -17.71 -3.06 -3.02
N VAL A 31 -17.96 -3.56 -4.21
CA VAL A 31 -16.93 -3.98 -5.17
C VAL A 31 -16.83 -2.91 -6.24
N VAL A 32 -15.64 -2.37 -6.47
CA VAL A 32 -15.42 -1.29 -7.43
C VAL A 32 -14.35 -1.73 -8.44
N SER A 33 -14.67 -1.59 -9.73
CA SER A 33 -13.71 -1.74 -10.82
C SER A 33 -13.29 -0.35 -11.28
N SER A 34 -12.04 0.03 -11.03
CA SER A 34 -11.54 1.37 -11.32
C SER A 34 -10.05 1.36 -11.67
N VAL A 35 -9.60 2.42 -12.35
CA VAL A 35 -8.19 2.77 -12.53
C VAL A 35 -7.69 3.80 -11.51
N GLN A 36 -8.58 4.28 -10.63
CA GLN A 36 -8.26 5.26 -9.59
C GLN A 36 -7.52 4.60 -8.41
N PRO A 37 -6.69 5.36 -7.67
CA PRO A 37 -6.08 4.90 -6.43
C PRO A 37 -7.10 4.43 -5.40
N THR A 38 -6.73 3.40 -4.63
CA THR A 38 -7.60 2.82 -3.60
C THR A 38 -7.92 3.84 -2.51
N SER A 39 -6.98 4.74 -2.21
CA SER A 39 -7.16 5.85 -1.27
C SER A 39 -8.32 6.75 -1.66
N ASP A 40 -8.46 7.06 -2.94
CA ASP A 40 -9.40 8.04 -3.45
C ASP A 40 -10.81 7.45 -3.47
N ILE A 41 -10.94 6.20 -3.89
CA ILE A 41 -12.20 5.44 -3.79
C ILE A 41 -12.64 5.31 -2.32
N LYS A 42 -11.70 5.03 -1.41
CA LYS A 42 -12.00 4.96 0.02
C LYS A 42 -12.48 6.31 0.56
N CYS A 43 -11.78 7.41 0.24
CA CYS A 43 -12.18 8.76 0.63
C CYS A 43 -13.55 9.14 0.07
N LEU A 44 -13.84 8.77 -1.17
CA LEU A 44 -15.14 9.01 -1.81
C LEU A 44 -16.28 8.27 -1.11
N ILE A 45 -16.08 7.01 -0.71
CA ILE A 45 -17.09 6.30 0.06
C ILE A 45 -17.23 6.93 1.45
N GLU A 46 -16.12 7.33 2.07
CA GLU A 46 -16.13 7.98 3.39
C GLU A 46 -16.76 9.38 3.41
N SER A 47 -16.71 10.12 2.29
CA SER A 47 -17.37 11.42 2.16
C SER A 47 -18.90 11.32 2.30
N THR A 48 -19.48 10.15 2.02
CA THR A 48 -20.92 9.87 2.23
C THR A 48 -21.30 9.70 3.71
N GLY A 49 -20.33 9.86 4.63
CA GLY A 49 -20.50 9.61 6.06
C GLY A 49 -20.55 8.11 6.39
N LYS A 50 -19.95 7.26 5.55
CA LYS A 50 -19.90 5.80 5.75
C LYS A 50 -18.46 5.36 5.92
N ARG A 51 -18.19 4.56 6.96
CA ARG A 51 -16.86 3.99 7.16
C ARG A 51 -16.58 2.92 6.10
N ALA A 52 -15.40 2.95 5.50
CA ALA A 52 -14.99 1.97 4.50
C ALA A 52 -13.64 1.34 4.90
N VAL A 53 -13.53 0.02 4.73
CA VAL A 53 -12.29 -0.74 4.93
C VAL A 53 -12.05 -1.56 3.68
N VAL A 54 -10.82 -1.51 3.18
CA VAL A 54 -10.40 -2.30 2.03
C VAL A 54 -10.12 -3.71 2.52
N VAL A 55 -10.98 -4.65 2.13
CA VAL A 55 -10.92 -6.07 2.56
C VAL A 55 -10.20 -6.98 1.56
N GLY A 56 -10.04 -6.53 0.32
CA GLY A 56 -9.33 -7.25 -0.72
C GLY A 56 -9.25 -6.46 -2.01
N SER A 57 -8.31 -6.85 -2.86
CA SER A 57 -8.10 -6.27 -4.19
C SER A 57 -7.79 -7.41 -5.16
N SER A 58 -8.04 -7.20 -6.45
CA SER A 58 -7.71 -8.18 -7.48
C SER A 58 -7.56 -7.49 -8.83
N GLY A 59 -6.79 -8.11 -9.72
CA GLY A 59 -6.78 -7.76 -11.14
C GLY A 59 -8.09 -8.05 -11.85
N LYS A 60 -8.16 -7.67 -13.14
CA LYS A 60 -9.32 -7.89 -14.02
C LYS A 60 -9.75 -9.36 -14.13
N THR A 61 -8.80 -10.28 -13.99
CA THR A 61 -9.08 -11.71 -14.06
C THR A 61 -9.17 -12.25 -12.64
N LEU A 62 -10.33 -12.77 -12.23
CA LEU A 62 -10.46 -13.54 -10.99
C LEU A 62 -9.91 -14.97 -11.23
N GLN A 63 -8.70 -15.07 -11.74
CA GLN A 63 -8.02 -16.35 -11.92
C GLN A 63 -7.41 -16.75 -10.58
N SER A 64 -7.66 -18.01 -10.19
CA SER A 64 -7.05 -18.64 -9.02
C SER A 64 -5.53 -18.56 -9.12
N GLY A 65 -4.90 -17.68 -8.34
CA GLY A 65 -3.43 -17.57 -8.28
C GLY A 65 -2.89 -16.14 -8.32
N LEU A 66 -3.67 -15.14 -8.75
CA LEU A 66 -3.23 -13.75 -8.71
C LEU A 66 -3.24 -13.24 -7.26
N SER A 67 -2.06 -12.78 -6.80
CA SER A 67 -1.80 -12.45 -5.40
C SER A 67 -1.89 -10.96 -5.15
N SER A 68 -2.43 -10.61 -3.98
CA SER A 68 -2.32 -9.26 -3.42
C SER A 68 -1.31 -9.24 -2.28
N ALA A 69 -0.66 -8.10 -2.09
CA ALA A 69 0.23 -7.87 -0.96
C ALA A 69 0.08 -6.45 -0.43
N VAL A 70 0.50 -6.24 0.82
CA VAL A 70 0.50 -4.93 1.47
C VAL A 70 1.79 -4.75 2.25
N ALA A 71 2.36 -3.56 2.17
CA ALA A 71 3.48 -3.13 3.00
C ALA A 71 3.05 -1.88 3.78
N MET A 72 3.16 -1.95 5.10
CA MET A 72 2.94 -0.80 5.97
C MET A 72 4.29 -0.23 6.36
N LEU A 73 4.55 1.00 5.95
CA LEU A 73 5.77 1.73 6.23
C LEU A 73 5.63 2.44 7.58
N GLY A 74 6.66 2.31 8.43
CA GLY A 74 6.65 2.94 9.76
C GLY A 74 5.55 2.42 10.69
N GLY A 75 5.22 3.19 11.72
CA GLY A 75 4.23 2.81 12.72
C GLY A 75 4.70 1.67 13.64
N THR A 76 3.75 0.86 14.11
CA THR A 76 4.01 -0.24 15.06
C THR A 76 4.58 -1.50 14.40
N ILE A 77 4.38 -1.67 13.09
CA ILE A 77 4.77 -2.89 12.36
C ILE A 77 5.87 -2.66 11.32
N GLY A 78 6.11 -1.41 10.93
CA GLY A 78 7.26 -1.00 10.13
C GLY A 78 8.28 -0.25 10.97
N SER A 79 9.30 0.31 10.31
CA SER A 79 10.29 1.18 10.95
C SER A 79 10.34 2.51 10.21
N SER A 80 10.48 3.61 10.95
CA SER A 80 10.64 4.96 10.39
C SER A 80 11.63 5.77 11.20
N ILE A 81 12.50 6.50 10.51
CA ILE A 81 13.40 7.47 11.13
C ILE A 81 12.53 8.56 11.78
N ASN A 82 12.73 8.78 13.08
CA ASN A 82 12.00 9.74 13.91
C ASN A 82 10.50 9.49 14.06
N GLN A 83 10.00 8.28 13.75
CA GLN A 83 8.58 7.89 13.89
C GLN A 83 7.58 8.84 13.19
N LYS A 84 8.04 9.61 12.20
CA LYS A 84 7.24 10.66 11.55
C LYS A 84 6.60 10.18 10.24
N THR A 85 7.29 9.29 9.53
CA THR A 85 6.84 8.81 8.22
C THR A 85 6.06 7.52 8.38
N ILE A 86 4.81 7.54 7.94
CA ILE A 86 3.93 6.36 7.94
C ILE A 86 3.30 6.23 6.56
N GLY A 87 3.07 5.01 6.12
CA GLY A 87 2.44 4.80 4.81
C GLY A 87 1.90 3.41 4.62
N VAL A 88 1.04 3.25 3.63
CA VAL A 88 0.52 1.95 3.21
C VAL A 88 0.69 1.85 1.71
N ILE A 89 1.38 0.79 1.28
CA ILE A 89 1.59 0.44 -0.12
C ILE A 89 0.92 -0.91 -0.37
N ARG A 90 0.16 -1.00 -1.44
CA ARG A 90 -0.59 -2.17 -1.88
C ARG A 90 -0.06 -2.63 -3.22
N PHE A 91 0.08 -3.94 -3.35
CA PHE A 91 0.52 -4.61 -4.56
C PHE A 91 -0.63 -5.47 -5.05
N THR A 92 -1.00 -5.31 -6.32
CA THR A 92 -2.02 -6.13 -6.97
C THR A 92 -1.45 -6.66 -8.27
N GLN A 93 -1.24 -7.98 -8.33
CA GLN A 93 -0.90 -8.63 -9.58
C GLN A 93 -2.15 -8.65 -10.48
N VAL A 94 -2.06 -8.05 -11.66
CA VAL A 94 -3.19 -7.95 -12.61
C VAL A 94 -3.19 -9.11 -13.61
N ASP A 95 -1.99 -9.53 -14.02
CA ASP A 95 -1.70 -10.69 -14.86
C ASP A 95 -0.25 -11.15 -14.57
N ASP A 96 0.26 -12.19 -15.24
CA ASP A 96 1.59 -12.76 -14.95
C ASP A 96 2.77 -11.78 -15.19
N GLU A 97 2.55 -10.69 -15.93
CA GLU A 97 3.58 -9.74 -16.32
C GLU A 97 3.43 -8.37 -15.63
N ASN A 98 2.22 -8.02 -15.17
CA ASN A 98 1.88 -6.70 -14.67
C ASN A 98 1.45 -6.70 -13.19
N CYS A 99 2.16 -5.90 -12.39
CA CYS A 99 1.82 -5.61 -11.01
C CYS A 99 1.51 -4.11 -10.86
N ILE A 100 0.33 -3.79 -10.32
CA ILE A 100 -0.01 -2.44 -9.90
C ILE A 100 0.50 -2.23 -8.48
N ILE A 101 1.20 -1.10 -8.27
CA ILE A 101 1.65 -0.62 -6.97
C ILE A 101 0.93 0.69 -6.71
N ASP A 102 0.13 0.72 -5.64
CA ASP A 102 -0.67 1.86 -5.21
C ASP A 102 -0.40 2.14 -3.74
N GLY A 103 -0.37 3.38 -3.31
CA GLY A 103 -0.11 3.67 -1.91
C GLY A 103 -0.07 5.15 -1.54
N THR A 104 -0.14 5.40 -0.25
CA THR A 104 -0.09 6.74 0.34
C THR A 104 0.96 6.74 1.44
N ILE A 105 1.80 7.78 1.46
CA ILE A 105 2.86 7.96 2.47
C ILE A 105 2.76 9.38 3.02
N ASP A 106 2.60 9.49 4.33
CA ASP A 106 2.49 10.74 5.06
C ASP A 106 3.79 11.06 5.83
N GLY A 107 3.95 12.32 6.21
CA GLY A 107 5.07 12.77 7.05
C GLY A 107 6.41 12.94 6.33
N LEU A 108 6.41 12.84 5.00
CA LEU A 108 7.56 13.17 4.16
C LEU A 108 7.74 14.69 4.04
N SER A 109 8.99 15.13 3.87
CA SER A 109 9.25 16.52 3.47
C SER A 109 8.80 16.75 2.02
N PRO A 110 8.40 17.98 1.65
CA PRO A 110 8.13 18.31 0.25
C PRO A 110 9.33 17.98 -0.63
N GLY A 111 9.10 17.26 -1.74
CA GLY A 111 10.14 16.84 -2.66
C GLY A 111 9.90 15.45 -3.24
N TYR A 112 10.84 15.00 -4.06
CA TYR A 112 10.84 13.64 -4.62
C TYR A 112 11.50 12.67 -3.65
N HIS A 113 10.90 11.49 -3.48
CA HIS A 113 11.40 10.44 -2.59
C HIS A 113 11.54 9.13 -3.36
N GLY A 114 12.59 8.38 -3.06
CA GLY A 114 12.86 7.09 -3.70
C GLY A 114 12.02 6.01 -3.06
N LEU A 115 11.49 5.10 -3.87
CA LEU A 115 10.81 3.90 -3.41
C LEU A 115 11.47 2.67 -4.03
N ALA A 116 11.94 1.75 -3.18
CA ALA A 116 12.64 0.55 -3.59
C ALA A 116 12.17 -0.67 -2.81
N VAL A 117 12.26 -1.84 -3.45
CA VAL A 117 12.09 -3.13 -2.78
C VAL A 117 13.47 -3.67 -2.43
N HIS A 118 13.64 -4.05 -1.17
CA HIS A 118 14.88 -4.61 -0.67
C HIS A 118 14.86 -6.15 -0.64
N GLU A 119 16.03 -6.76 -0.57
CA GLU A 119 16.19 -8.23 -0.61
C GLU A 119 15.67 -8.95 0.65
N SER A 120 15.70 -8.26 1.80
CA SER A 120 15.28 -8.83 3.08
C SER A 120 14.16 -8.02 3.73
N GLY A 121 13.26 -8.73 4.41
CA GLY A 121 12.25 -8.14 5.30
C GLY A 121 12.71 -8.02 6.75
N ASP A 122 14.02 -8.07 7.02
CA ASP A 122 14.55 -7.98 8.38
C ASP A 122 14.50 -6.53 8.91
N LEU A 123 13.64 -6.29 9.89
CA LEU A 123 13.48 -5.02 10.60
C LEU A 123 14.23 -4.98 11.95
N SER A 124 15.08 -5.96 12.27
CA SER A 124 15.79 -6.06 13.56
C SER A 124 16.67 -4.84 13.86
N GLN A 125 17.18 -4.16 12.83
CA GLN A 125 17.92 -2.89 12.94
C GLN A 125 17.20 -1.77 12.17
N GLY A 126 15.87 -1.80 12.16
CA GLY A 126 15.05 -0.89 11.38
C GLY A 126 15.31 -1.06 9.88
N CYS A 127 15.48 0.05 9.16
CA CYS A 127 15.70 -0.01 7.71
C CYS A 127 17.14 -0.38 7.31
N ASN A 128 18.06 -0.47 8.28
CA ASN A 128 19.47 -0.77 8.02
C ASN A 128 19.71 -2.27 7.75
N SER A 129 18.88 -3.16 8.30
CA SER A 129 18.98 -4.62 8.15
C SER A 129 18.29 -5.19 6.90
N LEU A 130 17.73 -4.34 6.03
CA LEU A 130 16.99 -4.76 4.82
C LEU A 130 17.90 -5.31 3.70
N GLY A 131 19.21 -5.07 3.79
CA GLY A 131 20.15 -5.38 2.72
C GLY A 131 20.05 -4.41 1.53
N GLY A 132 20.55 -4.87 0.37
CA GLY A 132 20.56 -4.14 -0.90
C GLY A 132 19.20 -4.10 -1.61
N HIS A 133 19.17 -3.51 -2.80
CA HIS A 133 18.00 -3.55 -3.68
C HIS A 133 17.74 -4.98 -4.17
N TYR A 134 16.45 -5.37 -4.20
CA TYR A 134 16.05 -6.67 -4.71
C TYR A 134 16.37 -6.78 -6.21
N ASN A 135 17.37 -7.60 -6.51
CA ASN A 135 17.96 -7.69 -7.85
C ASN A 135 18.19 -9.15 -8.29
N PRO A 136 17.14 -9.96 -8.45
CA PRO A 136 17.28 -11.37 -8.81
C PRO A 136 17.88 -11.59 -10.20
N ARG A 137 17.85 -10.56 -11.06
CA ARG A 137 18.41 -10.59 -12.43
C ARG A 137 19.82 -10.03 -12.52
N ASN A 138 20.42 -9.64 -11.38
CA ASN A 138 21.76 -9.05 -11.30
C ASN A 138 21.99 -7.87 -12.29
N MET A 139 20.97 -7.01 -12.43
CA MET A 139 21.00 -5.83 -13.30
C MET A 139 21.55 -4.62 -12.56
N ARG A 140 22.10 -3.63 -13.27
CA ARG A 140 22.50 -2.35 -12.64
C ARG A 140 21.27 -1.54 -12.21
N HIS A 141 21.42 -0.70 -11.18
CA HIS A 141 20.38 0.29 -10.85
C HIS A 141 20.11 1.18 -12.06
N GLY A 142 18.85 1.54 -12.26
CA GLY A 142 18.39 2.24 -13.45
C GLY A 142 17.01 2.85 -13.27
N SER A 143 16.69 3.82 -14.12
CA SER A 143 15.39 4.48 -14.14
C SER A 143 14.29 3.48 -14.52
N PRO A 144 13.01 3.70 -14.16
CA PRO A 144 11.93 2.78 -14.54
C PRO A 144 11.61 2.76 -16.04
N LEU A 145 12.23 3.66 -16.80
CA LEU A 145 12.24 3.70 -18.25
C LEU A 145 13.39 2.87 -18.86
N ASP A 146 14.41 2.53 -18.08
CA ASP A 146 15.58 1.81 -18.56
C ASP A 146 15.27 0.31 -18.70
N LYS A 147 15.80 -0.31 -19.77
CA LYS A 147 15.68 -1.76 -20.01
C LYS A 147 16.47 -2.58 -18.98
N GLU A 148 17.53 -1.99 -18.45
CA GLU A 148 18.36 -2.52 -17.38
C GLU A 148 18.07 -1.74 -16.10
N ARG A 149 17.40 -2.38 -15.14
CA ARG A 149 17.04 -1.79 -13.84
C ARG A 149 16.71 -2.90 -12.84
N HIS A 150 16.62 -2.54 -11.57
CA HIS A 150 15.99 -3.41 -10.57
C HIS A 150 14.50 -3.59 -10.87
N VAL A 151 13.92 -4.70 -10.38
CA VAL A 151 12.53 -5.10 -10.68
C VAL A 151 11.54 -3.99 -10.26
N CYS A 152 11.84 -3.26 -9.19
CA CYS A 152 11.13 -2.06 -8.76
C CYS A 152 12.09 -0.86 -8.67
N SER A 153 12.03 0.04 -9.66
CA SER A 153 12.61 1.38 -9.58
C SER A 153 11.47 2.41 -9.60
N SER A 154 11.59 3.52 -8.86
CA SER A 154 10.65 4.67 -8.88
C SER A 154 11.05 5.74 -9.90
N ARG A 155 10.08 6.45 -10.50
CA ARG A 155 10.32 7.29 -11.70
C ARG A 155 11.00 8.64 -11.46
N ARG A 156 11.22 9.04 -10.22
CA ARG A 156 12.00 10.24 -9.90
C ARG A 156 12.23 10.34 -8.39
N SER A 157 13.49 10.27 -7.99
CA SER A 157 13.96 10.64 -6.66
C SER A 157 15.09 11.63 -6.85
N GLU A 158 15.05 12.79 -6.21
CA GLU A 158 16.28 13.58 -6.02
C GLU A 158 16.76 13.23 -4.61
N PRO A 159 17.99 12.71 -4.40
CA PRO A 159 19.18 12.83 -5.26
C PRO A 159 19.54 11.56 -6.08
N ASP A 160 18.58 10.71 -6.47
CA ASP A 160 18.84 9.47 -7.21
C ASP A 160 19.54 9.74 -8.56
N ASP A 161 20.74 9.20 -8.72
CA ASP A 161 21.54 9.32 -9.93
C ASP A 161 21.28 8.19 -10.94
N PHE A 162 20.32 7.30 -10.66
CA PHE A 162 19.95 6.15 -11.48
C PHE A 162 21.13 5.25 -11.86
N GLY A 163 22.14 5.13 -10.99
CA GLY A 163 23.31 4.30 -11.27
C GLY A 163 24.34 4.95 -12.19
N ARG A 164 24.20 6.25 -12.45
CA ARG A 164 25.07 7.02 -13.37
C ARG A 164 26.13 7.83 -12.63
N GLY A 165 26.08 7.86 -11.31
CA GLY A 165 27.11 8.46 -10.47
C GLY A 165 28.37 7.61 -10.38
N THR A 166 29.40 8.20 -9.80
CA THR A 166 30.73 7.57 -9.64
C THR A 166 30.93 6.91 -8.27
N SER A 167 29.95 7.03 -7.36
CA SER A 167 30.02 6.39 -6.05
C SER A 167 29.76 4.88 -6.16
N SER A 168 30.31 4.11 -5.22
CA SER A 168 30.02 2.68 -5.12
C SER A 168 28.53 2.41 -4.88
N SER A 169 27.86 3.30 -4.12
CA SER A 169 26.41 3.25 -3.86
C SER A 169 25.58 3.51 -5.12
N SER A 170 26.04 4.36 -6.05
CA SER A 170 25.30 4.71 -7.26
C SER A 170 24.80 3.48 -8.01
N SER A 171 25.70 2.54 -8.31
CA SER A 171 25.34 1.32 -9.06
C SER A 171 24.39 0.35 -8.32
N ILE A 172 24.20 0.53 -7.02
CA ILE A 172 23.41 -0.33 -6.12
C ILE A 172 22.06 0.32 -5.79
N ASP A 173 22.06 1.58 -5.35
CA ASP A 173 20.89 2.29 -4.82
C ASP A 173 20.65 3.67 -5.43
N GLY A 174 21.44 4.04 -6.44
CA GLY A 174 21.35 5.36 -7.08
C GLY A 174 21.79 6.51 -6.18
N ASN A 175 22.47 6.22 -5.07
CA ASN A 175 22.86 7.20 -4.07
C ASN A 175 21.66 7.99 -3.50
N THR A 176 20.54 7.31 -3.31
CA THR A 176 19.24 7.88 -2.84
C THR A 176 19.26 8.41 -1.40
N GLY A 177 20.33 8.18 -0.66
CA GLY A 177 20.53 8.70 0.70
C GLY A 177 20.00 7.76 1.79
N VAL A 178 19.46 8.33 2.87
CA VAL A 178 19.02 7.56 4.04
C VAL A 178 17.62 6.98 3.85
N LYS A 179 17.41 5.75 4.33
CA LYS A 179 16.10 5.08 4.24
C LYS A 179 15.13 5.61 5.29
N LEU A 180 14.16 6.44 4.87
CA LEU A 180 13.26 7.17 5.78
C LEU A 180 12.25 6.28 6.51
N ALA A 181 11.69 5.30 5.81
CA ALA A 181 10.75 4.33 6.37
C ALA A 181 10.79 3.02 5.57
N CYS A 182 10.42 1.94 6.23
CA CYS A 182 10.38 0.60 5.66
C CYS A 182 9.30 -0.25 6.32
N GLY A 183 8.93 -1.32 5.64
CA GLY A 183 7.92 -2.27 6.06
C GLY A 183 8.08 -3.58 5.31
N ILE A 184 7.54 -4.65 5.89
CA ILE A 184 7.55 -5.98 5.29
C ILE A 184 6.41 -6.07 4.28
N ILE A 185 6.69 -6.56 3.08
CA ILE A 185 5.65 -6.90 2.09
C ILE A 185 4.97 -8.19 2.57
N ALA A 186 3.78 -8.04 3.14
CA ALA A 186 2.97 -9.13 3.66
C ALA A 186 1.90 -9.56 2.66
N ARG A 187 1.47 -10.82 2.74
CA ARG A 187 0.34 -11.31 1.93
C ARG A 187 -0.92 -10.54 2.32
N SER A 188 -1.68 -10.12 1.31
CA SER A 188 -3.00 -9.53 1.47
C SER A 188 -4.03 -10.43 0.82
N SER A 189 -5.24 -10.41 1.34
CA SER A 189 -6.35 -11.17 0.76
C SER A 189 -6.72 -10.62 -0.61
N GLY A 190 -6.92 -11.52 -1.57
CA GLY A 190 -7.57 -11.18 -2.83
C GLY A 190 -9.06 -10.87 -2.62
N LEU A 191 -9.73 -10.44 -3.68
CA LEU A 191 -11.17 -10.20 -3.67
C LEU A 191 -11.92 -11.45 -3.15
N PHE A 192 -12.77 -11.27 -2.13
CA PHE A 192 -13.55 -12.34 -1.46
C PHE A 192 -12.76 -13.42 -0.70
N GLN A 193 -11.44 -13.28 -0.55
CA GLN A 193 -10.62 -14.25 0.18
C GLN A 193 -10.50 -13.98 1.68
N ASN A 194 -11.15 -12.92 2.18
CA ASN A 194 -11.18 -12.58 3.60
C ASN A 194 -12.62 -12.52 4.12
N SER A 195 -13.03 -13.57 4.84
CA SER A 195 -14.30 -13.63 5.54
C SER A 195 -14.17 -13.29 7.04
N LYS A 196 -12.97 -12.99 7.53
CA LYS A 196 -12.73 -12.72 8.95
C LYS A 196 -13.36 -11.38 9.31
N ARG A 197 -14.34 -11.39 10.23
CA ARG A 197 -14.99 -10.19 10.76
C ARG A 197 -14.45 -9.76 12.12
N PHE A 198 -13.92 -10.71 12.89
CA PHE A 198 -13.46 -10.52 14.26
C PHE A 198 -12.01 -10.96 14.40
N CYS A 199 -11.22 -10.20 15.16
CA CYS A 199 -9.87 -10.59 15.52
C CYS A 199 -9.86 -11.38 16.84
N ASP A 200 -9.23 -12.55 16.84
CA ASP A 200 -9.23 -13.48 17.99
C ASP A 200 -8.31 -13.01 19.13
N CYS A 201 -7.36 -12.11 18.84
CA CYS A 201 -6.46 -11.54 19.84
C CYS A 201 -7.21 -10.61 20.82
N ASP A 202 -8.20 -9.88 20.30
CA ASP A 202 -8.83 -8.76 21.02
C ASP A 202 -10.36 -8.88 21.10
N GLY A 203 -10.99 -9.79 20.34
CA GLY A 203 -12.44 -9.95 20.24
C GLY A 203 -13.16 -8.80 19.54
N VAL A 204 -12.41 -7.81 19.04
CA VAL A 204 -12.92 -6.60 18.39
C VAL A 204 -13.15 -6.87 16.90
N SER A 205 -14.16 -6.22 16.32
CA SER A 205 -14.36 -6.28 14.87
C SER A 205 -13.22 -5.56 14.14
N LEU A 206 -12.85 -6.02 12.94
CA LEU A 206 -11.84 -5.33 12.10
C LEU A 206 -12.19 -3.85 11.84
N TRP A 207 -13.46 -3.49 12.01
CA TRP A 207 -13.97 -2.13 11.81
C TRP A 207 -13.68 -1.24 13.02
N ASP A 208 -13.64 -1.79 14.23
CA ASP A 208 -13.52 -1.03 15.49
C ASP A 208 -12.06 -0.97 16.00
N GLU A 209 -11.13 -1.74 15.40
CA GLU A 209 -9.70 -1.74 15.78
C GLU A 209 -9.03 -0.36 15.68
N ARG A 210 -9.52 0.53 14.81
CA ARG A 210 -8.98 1.89 14.63
C ARG A 210 -9.20 2.81 15.83
N ASP A 211 -10.24 2.55 16.62
CA ASP A 211 -10.68 3.43 17.70
C ASP A 211 -10.01 3.07 19.05
N LYS A 212 -9.17 2.02 19.05
CA LYS A 212 -8.29 1.69 20.17
C LYS A 212 -6.98 2.47 20.09
N PRO A 213 -6.46 2.99 21.21
CA PRO A 213 -5.09 3.49 21.28
C PRO A 213 -4.11 2.32 21.11
N LEU A 214 -3.05 2.55 20.32
CA LEU A 214 -2.02 1.55 19.97
C LEU A 214 -1.22 1.05 21.19
N ALA A 215 -1.34 1.70 22.35
CA ALA A 215 -0.92 1.21 23.67
C ALA A 215 -1.62 2.03 24.78
N GLY A 216 -2.13 1.37 25.82
CA GLY A 216 -2.68 2.00 27.05
C GLY A 216 -4.18 1.81 27.27
N HIS A 217 -4.61 1.91 28.54
CA HIS A 217 -6.03 1.79 28.91
C HIS A 217 -6.87 2.83 28.18
N GLY A 218 -8.00 2.39 27.63
CA GLY A 218 -8.91 3.21 26.83
C GLY A 218 -9.30 4.51 27.53
N ARG A 219 -9.65 5.52 26.74
CA ARG A 219 -10.28 6.73 27.26
C ARG A 219 -11.55 6.30 28.01
N ASN A 220 -11.54 6.44 29.33
CA ASN A 220 -12.77 6.48 30.10
C ASN A 220 -13.52 7.71 29.63
N GLU A 221 -14.63 7.50 28.92
CA GLU A 221 -15.61 8.55 28.70
C GLU A 221 -16.24 8.89 30.05
N SER A 222 -16.10 10.15 30.45
CA SER A 222 -16.85 10.80 31.52
C SER A 222 -17.76 11.85 30.90
#